data_AF-A0A7X1FLG6-F1
#
_entry.id   AF-A0A7X1FLG6-F1
#
_cell.length_a   1.000
_cell.length_b   1.000
_cell.length_c   1.000
_cell.angle_alpha   90.00
_cell.angle_beta   90.00
_cell.angle_gamma   90.00
#
_symmetry.space_group_name_H-M   'P 1'
#
loop_
_entity.id
_entity.type
_entity.pdbx_description
1 polymer ?
#
loop_
_entity_poly.entity_id
_entity_poly.type
_entity_poly.pdbx_seq_one_letter_code
_entity_poly.pdbx_strand_id
1 'polypeptide(L)'
;MKASRSEQRQGSSGRIQHPRAKLLVFILLCALPLYGALSLWWRDGSVIALAAYGAVSLSTFLAYWHDKRQAREQGQRTPENILHALELAGGWPGALLAQQLLRHKTRKLSYQALFWLIVALHQVFWIDRLFLQGGWSRLL
;
A
#
# COMPACT_ATOMS: atom_id res chain seq x y z
N MET A 1 5.62 -34.61 42.01
CA MET A 1 6.60 -33.82 41.20
C MET A 1 6.01 -33.58 39.82
N LYS A 2 5.51 -32.37 39.52
CA LYS A 2 4.92 -31.97 38.23
C LYS A 2 5.91 -31.04 37.52
N ALA A 3 6.66 -31.58 36.56
CA ALA A 3 7.55 -30.79 35.73
C ALA A 3 6.72 -29.92 34.74
N SER A 4 7.12 -28.66 34.67
CA SER A 4 6.81 -27.57 33.73
C SER A 4 6.12 -27.94 32.41
N ARG A 5 4.80 -27.71 32.34
CA ARG A 5 4.01 -27.62 31.09
C ARG A 5 4.19 -26.26 30.37
N SER A 6 5.19 -25.46 30.74
CA SER A 6 5.35 -24.05 30.34
C SER A 6 6.28 -23.79 29.15
N GLU A 7 7.07 -24.77 28.70
CA GLU A 7 8.04 -24.56 27.61
C GLU A 7 7.49 -24.84 26.21
N GLN A 8 6.32 -25.49 26.07
CA GLN A 8 5.74 -25.82 24.76
C GLN A 8 4.98 -24.67 24.06
N ARG A 9 5.00 -23.44 24.61
CA ARG A 9 4.21 -22.31 24.07
C ARG A 9 5.00 -21.24 23.33
N GLN A 10 6.31 -21.39 23.16
CA GLN A 10 7.15 -20.41 22.47
C GLN A 10 7.85 -21.06 21.28
N GLY A 11 7.22 -20.96 20.11
CA GLY A 11 7.82 -21.51 18.89
C GLY A 11 6.96 -21.52 17.63
N SER A 12 5.69 -21.09 17.67
CA SER A 12 4.94 -20.82 16.45
C SER A 12 5.33 -19.47 15.84
N SER A 13 6.63 -19.32 15.53
CA SER A 13 7.09 -18.33 14.56
C SER A 13 6.38 -18.64 13.25
N GLY A 14 5.24 -17.99 13.02
CA GLY A 14 4.45 -18.09 11.80
C GLY A 14 5.34 -17.80 10.60
N ARG A 15 5.87 -18.87 10.00
CA ARG A 15 6.58 -18.89 8.73
C ARG A 15 5.72 -18.08 7.77
N ILE A 16 6.26 -17.03 7.13
CA ILE A 16 5.50 -16.26 6.14
C ILE A 16 5.09 -17.27 5.07
N GLN A 17 3.82 -17.65 5.03
CA GLN A 17 3.45 -18.87 4.30
C GLN A 17 3.69 -18.75 2.79
N HIS A 18 3.67 -17.56 2.17
CA HIS A 18 3.99 -17.40 0.74
C HIS A 18 4.55 -16.00 0.38
N PRO A 19 5.85 -15.71 0.56
CA PRO A 19 6.42 -14.40 0.22
C PRO A 19 6.38 -14.11 -1.28
N ARG A 20 6.58 -15.14 -2.12
CA ARG A 20 6.52 -15.01 -3.58
C ARG A 20 5.13 -14.62 -4.07
N ALA A 21 4.07 -15.25 -3.54
CA ALA A 21 2.70 -14.93 -3.91
C ALA A 21 2.35 -13.47 -3.56
N LYS A 22 2.77 -12.99 -2.38
CA LYS A 22 2.57 -11.58 -1.99
C LYS A 22 3.30 -10.61 -2.91
N LEU A 23 4.51 -10.96 -3.33
CA LEU A 23 5.27 -10.18 -4.30
C LEU A 23 4.59 -10.16 -5.67
N LEU A 24 4.09 -11.30 -6.14
CA LEU A 24 3.36 -11.39 -7.42
C LEU A 24 2.10 -10.52 -7.40
N VAL A 25 1.31 -10.58 -6.32
CA VAL A 25 0.14 -9.71 -6.15
C VAL A 25 0.55 -8.24 -6.13
N PHE A 26 1.62 -7.89 -5.42
CA PHE A 26 2.15 -6.53 -5.41
C PHE A 26 2.53 -6.04 -6.81
N ILE A 27 3.30 -6.84 -7.54
CA ILE A 27 3.71 -6.54 -8.92
C ILE A 27 2.47 -6.36 -9.81
N LEU A 28 1.49 -7.26 -9.72
CA LEU A 28 0.27 -7.20 -10.51
C LEU A 28 -0.55 -5.94 -10.23
N LEU A 29 -0.69 -5.56 -8.95
CA LEU A 29 -1.40 -4.33 -8.56
C LEU A 29 -0.67 -3.07 -9.04
N CYS A 30 0.66 -3.06 -9.03
CA CYS A 30 1.45 -1.91 -9.47
C CYS A 30 1.56 -1.81 -11.01
N ALA A 31 1.50 -2.94 -11.72
CA ALA A 31 1.70 -3.00 -13.16
C ALA A 31 0.73 -2.07 -13.92
N LEU A 32 -0.55 -2.05 -13.53
CA LEU A 32 -1.56 -1.25 -14.20
C LEU A 32 -1.34 0.28 -14.03
N PRO A 33 -1.21 0.84 -12.81
CA PRO A 33 -0.85 2.24 -12.60
C PRO A 33 0.46 2.63 -13.26
N LEU A 34 1.48 1.76 -13.20
CA LEU A 34 2.78 2.04 -13.81
C LEU A 34 2.68 2.08 -15.33
N TYR A 35 1.99 1.12 -15.94
CA TYR A 35 1.74 1.13 -17.38
C TYR A 35 0.94 2.35 -17.80
N GLY A 36 -0.10 2.71 -17.03
CA GLY A 36 -0.87 3.92 -17.23
C GLY A 36 -0.01 5.18 -17.20
N ALA A 37 0.78 5.38 -16.15
CA ALA A 37 1.66 6.54 -16.02
C ALA A 37 2.74 6.58 -17.12
N LEU A 38 3.31 5.42 -17.48
CA LEU A 38 4.28 5.29 -18.56
C LEU A 38 3.67 5.61 -19.93
N SER A 39 2.42 5.19 -20.16
CA SER A 39 1.70 5.48 -21.40
C SER A 39 1.43 6.98 -21.58
N LEU A 40 1.17 7.71 -20.48
CA LEU A 40 1.03 9.17 -20.51
C LEU A 40 2.36 9.87 -20.79
N TRP A 41 3.45 9.37 -20.20
CA TRP A 41 4.78 9.86 -20.51
C TRP A 41 5.12 9.64 -21.99
N TRP A 42 4.80 8.47 -22.54
CA TRP A 42 5.10 8.16 -23.95
C TRP A 42 4.23 8.95 -24.93
N ARG A 43 2.97 9.24 -24.59
CA ARG A 43 2.03 9.98 -25.46
C ARG A 43 2.20 11.49 -25.39
N ASP A 44 2.29 12.04 -24.18
CA ASP A 44 2.22 13.48 -23.94
C ASP A 44 3.56 14.06 -23.42
N GLY A 45 4.59 13.23 -23.24
CA GLY A 45 5.88 13.63 -22.64
C GLY A 45 5.79 13.95 -21.15
N SER A 46 4.61 13.82 -20.53
CA SER A 46 4.38 14.24 -19.14
C SER A 46 4.86 13.19 -18.13
N VAL A 47 5.99 13.48 -17.50
CA VAL A 47 6.57 12.66 -16.41
C VAL A 47 5.88 12.86 -15.06
N ILE A 48 4.97 13.83 -14.96
CA ILE A 48 4.40 14.30 -13.69
C ILE A 48 3.67 13.17 -12.96
N ALA A 49 2.86 12.37 -13.68
CA ALA A 49 2.12 11.27 -13.07
C ALA A 49 3.05 10.22 -12.44
N LEU A 50 4.13 9.88 -13.15
CA LEU A 50 5.10 8.87 -12.70
C LEU A 50 5.93 9.39 -11.52
N ALA A 51 6.39 10.64 -11.61
CA ALA A 51 7.11 11.31 -10.54
C ALA A 51 6.25 11.47 -9.27
N ALA A 52 4.99 11.90 -9.43
CA ALA A 52 4.05 12.05 -8.32
C ALA A 52 3.77 10.69 -7.64
N TYR A 53 3.49 9.64 -8.41
CA TYR A 53 3.25 8.30 -7.84
C TYR A 53 4.46 7.80 -7.06
N GLY A 54 5.67 7.96 -7.61
CA GLY A 54 6.92 7.59 -6.96
C GLY A 54 7.18 8.39 -5.67
N ALA A 55 7.05 9.71 -5.73
CA ALA A 55 7.30 10.60 -4.59
C ALA A 55 6.29 10.39 -3.45
N VAL A 56 4.99 10.27 -3.76
CA VAL A 56 3.95 10.01 -2.75
C VAL A 56 4.10 8.60 -2.18
N SER A 57 4.44 7.59 -2.99
CA SER A 57 4.73 6.23 -2.49
C SER A 57 5.90 6.23 -1.51
N LEU A 58 7.02 6.89 -1.85
CA LEU A 58 8.18 6.97 -0.96
C LEU A 58 7.82 7.70 0.34
N SER A 59 7.15 8.85 0.24
CA SER A 59 6.73 9.63 1.41
C SER A 59 5.80 8.82 2.33
N THR A 60 4.88 8.05 1.76
CA THR A 60 3.97 7.18 2.50
C THR A 60 4.71 6.04 3.20
N PHE A 61 5.69 5.44 2.54
CA PHE A 61 6.55 4.42 3.15
C PHE A 61 7.28 4.98 4.37
N LEU A 62 7.88 6.17 4.25
CA LEU A 62 8.57 6.85 5.35
C LEU A 62 7.62 7.20 6.49
N ALA A 63 6.40 7.67 6.20
CA ALA A 63 5.38 7.94 7.20
C ALA A 63 5.02 6.67 8.01
N TYR A 64 4.86 5.53 7.34
CA TYR A 64 4.63 4.24 7.99
C TYR A 64 5.82 3.77 8.83
N TRP A 65 7.03 3.97 8.34
CA TRP A 65 8.24 3.63 9.09
C TRP A 65 8.38 4.47 10.35
N HIS A 66 8.14 5.78 10.24
CA HIS A 66 8.09 6.71 11.36
C HIS A 66 7.00 6.30 12.37
N ASP A 67 5.79 5.99 11.91
CA ASP A 67 4.69 5.54 12.79
C ASP A 67 5.07 4.28 13.59
N LYS A 68 5.76 3.32 12.97
CA LYS A 68 6.26 2.13 13.68
C LYS A 68 7.33 2.49 14.72
N ARG A 69 8.22 3.44 14.42
CA ARG A 69 9.25 3.88 15.36
C ARG A 69 8.63 4.56 16.58
N GLN A 70 7.70 5.50 16.36
CA GLN A 70 6.97 6.17 17.43
C GLN A 70 6.17 5.19 18.29
N ALA A 71 5.58 4.15 17.69
CA ALA A 71 4.88 3.10 18.44
C ALA A 71 5.79 2.28 19.37
N ARG A 72 7.11 2.21 19.10
CA ARG A 72 8.10 1.55 19.97
C ARG A 72 8.62 2.47 21.06
N GLU A 73 8.78 3.75 20.75
CA GLU A 73 9.32 4.78 21.64
C GLU A 73 8.24 5.45 22.52
N GLN A 74 7.00 4.91 22.55
CA GLN A 74 5.82 5.49 23.23
C GLN A 74 5.47 6.92 22.78
N GLY A 75 5.90 7.32 21.60
CA GLY A 75 5.62 8.63 21.04
C GLY A 75 4.20 8.75 20.45
N GLN A 76 3.92 9.91 19.87
CA GLN A 76 2.61 10.23 19.33
C GLN A 76 2.31 9.38 18.08
N ARG A 77 1.22 8.61 18.11
CA ARG A 77 0.79 7.77 16.99
C ARG A 77 0.24 8.63 15.85
N THR A 78 0.54 8.25 14.61
CA THR A 78 0.02 8.94 13.43
C THR A 78 -1.47 8.59 13.26
N PRO A 79 -2.36 9.59 13.12
CA PRO A 79 -3.77 9.36 12.82
C PRO A 79 -3.94 8.50 11.55
N GLU A 80 -4.87 7.54 11.58
CA GLU A 80 -5.13 6.66 10.43
C GLU A 80 -5.59 7.45 9.20
N ASN A 81 -6.29 8.56 9.42
CA ASN A 81 -6.83 9.46 8.42
C ASN A 81 -5.72 10.03 7.52
N ILE A 82 -4.57 10.39 8.12
CA ILE A 82 -3.43 10.95 7.39
C ILE A 82 -2.80 9.88 6.50
N LEU A 83 -2.69 8.65 7.01
CA LEU A 83 -2.17 7.53 6.22
C LEU A 83 -3.09 7.19 5.06
N HIS A 84 -4.41 7.15 5.28
CA HIS A 84 -5.38 6.94 4.21
C HIS A 84 -5.39 8.08 3.18
N ALA A 85 -5.16 9.33 3.60
CA ALA A 85 -5.01 10.45 2.67
C ALA A 85 -3.79 10.29 1.76
N LEU A 86 -2.64 9.88 2.34
CA LEU A 86 -1.43 9.59 1.57
C LEU A 86 -1.61 8.39 0.63
N GLU A 87 -2.27 7.34 1.10
CA GLU A 87 -2.63 6.17 0.28
C GLU A 87 -3.53 6.58 -0.90
N LEU A 88 -4.53 7.43 -0.64
CA LEU A 88 -5.47 7.94 -1.64
C LEU A 88 -4.80 8.89 -2.64
N ALA A 89 -3.77 9.63 -2.23
CA ALA A 89 -2.99 10.49 -3.12
C ALA A 89 -2.05 9.73 -4.08
N GLY A 90 -2.06 8.39 -4.06
CA GLY A 90 -1.19 7.54 -4.89
C GLY A 90 -0.07 6.84 -4.10
N GLY A 91 -0.06 6.98 -2.77
CA GLY A 91 0.95 6.40 -1.88
C GLY A 91 0.74 4.93 -1.52
N TRP A 92 -0.37 4.33 -1.94
CA TRP A 92 -0.74 2.96 -1.59
C TRP A 92 0.33 1.89 -1.95
N PRO A 93 1.16 2.00 -3.00
CA PRO A 93 2.24 1.04 -3.24
C PRO A 93 3.30 1.07 -2.13
N GLY A 94 3.71 2.27 -1.73
CA GLY A 94 4.63 2.47 -0.61
C GLY A 94 4.04 2.02 0.73
N ALA A 95 2.75 2.28 0.95
CA ALA A 95 2.03 1.77 2.10
C ALA A 95 1.98 0.24 2.12
N LEU A 96 1.69 -0.42 1.00
CA LEU A 96 1.63 -1.89 0.91
C LEU A 96 2.99 -2.53 1.17
N LEU A 97 4.07 -1.96 0.60
CA LEU A 97 5.44 -2.37 0.90
C LEU A 97 5.76 -2.18 2.39
N ALA A 98 5.42 -1.03 2.96
CA ALA A 98 5.62 -0.76 4.37
C ALA A 98 4.87 -1.77 5.23
N GLN A 99 3.59 -2.03 4.97
CA GLN A 99 2.79 -3.03 5.70
C GLN A 99 3.43 -4.42 5.66
N GLN A 100 3.98 -4.85 4.52
CA GLN A 100 4.62 -6.16 4.38
C GLN A 100 5.97 -6.25 5.11
N LEU A 101 6.82 -5.22 4.97
CA LEU A 101 8.17 -5.18 5.57
C LEU A 101 8.12 -4.90 7.07
N LEU A 102 7.30 -3.93 7.48
CA LEU A 102 7.15 -3.53 8.88
C LEU A 102 6.19 -4.44 9.65
N ARG A 103 5.32 -5.20 8.97
CA ARG A 103 4.24 -6.01 9.57
C ARG A 103 3.36 -5.19 10.51
N HIS A 104 3.19 -3.92 10.17
CA HIS A 104 2.46 -2.93 10.94
C HIS A 104 1.14 -2.63 10.22
N LYS A 105 0.05 -2.45 10.97
CA LYS A 105 -1.32 -2.19 10.46
C LYS A 105 -1.90 -3.25 9.49
N THR A 106 -1.47 -4.51 9.60
CA THR A 106 -2.01 -5.62 8.78
C THR A 106 -3.16 -6.41 9.41
N ARG A 107 -3.43 -6.20 10.71
CA ARG A 107 -4.42 -7.00 11.46
C ARG A 107 -5.76 -6.27 11.70
N LYS A 108 -5.79 -4.94 11.64
CA LYS A 108 -7.00 -4.16 11.90
C LYS A 108 -7.89 -4.18 10.66
N LEU A 109 -9.02 -4.88 10.74
CA LEU A 109 -9.93 -5.07 9.60
C LEU A 109 -10.45 -3.74 9.05
N SER A 110 -10.83 -2.79 9.91
CA SER A 110 -11.33 -1.49 9.46
C SER A 110 -10.29 -0.70 8.66
N TYR A 111 -9.02 -0.76 9.07
CA TYR A 111 -7.92 -0.13 8.36
C TYR A 111 -7.69 -0.79 6.99
N GLN A 112 -7.65 -2.12 6.98
CA GLN A 112 -7.44 -2.89 5.75
C GLN A 112 -8.59 -2.73 4.77
N ALA A 113 -9.84 -2.66 5.23
CA ALA A 113 -11.00 -2.44 4.36
C ALA A 113 -10.88 -1.09 3.62
N LEU A 114 -10.56 0.00 4.33
CA LEU A 114 -10.40 1.31 3.71
C LEU A 114 -9.17 1.37 2.80
N PHE A 115 -8.06 0.75 3.22
CA PHE A 115 -6.87 0.60 2.37
C PHE A 115 -7.18 -0.12 1.05
N TRP A 116 -7.86 -1.27 1.10
CA TRP A 116 -8.22 -2.02 -0.11
C TRP A 116 -9.24 -1.29 -0.99
N LEU A 117 -10.15 -0.51 -0.39
CA LEU A 117 -11.03 0.39 -1.14
C LEU A 117 -10.23 1.43 -1.92
N ILE A 118 -9.22 2.05 -1.30
CA ILE A 118 -8.33 3.01 -1.95
C ILE A 118 -7.55 2.36 -3.11
N VAL A 119 -7.02 1.15 -2.91
CA VAL A 119 -6.34 0.40 -3.97
C VAL A 119 -7.32 0.14 -5.13
N ALA A 120 -8.53 -0.35 -4.84
CA ALA A 120 -9.55 -0.61 -5.84
C ALA A 120 -9.94 0.64 -6.63
N LEU A 121 -10.12 1.79 -5.96
CA LEU A 121 -10.40 3.08 -6.60
C LEU A 121 -9.31 3.46 -7.60
N HIS A 122 -8.04 3.29 -7.24
CA HIS A 122 -6.93 3.54 -8.17
C HIS A 122 -6.93 2.58 -9.35
N GLN A 123 -7.23 1.30 -9.13
CA GLN A 123 -7.32 0.34 -10.23
C GLN A 123 -8.44 0.74 -11.18
N VAL A 124 -9.63 1.07 -10.67
CA VAL A 124 -10.78 1.52 -11.48
C VAL A 124 -10.42 2.78 -12.26
N PHE A 125 -9.79 3.77 -11.63
CA PHE A 125 -9.34 5.00 -12.29
C PHE A 125 -8.40 4.71 -13.47
N TRP A 126 -7.39 3.85 -13.27
CA TRP A 126 -6.45 3.51 -14.34
C TRP A 126 -7.08 2.64 -15.43
N ILE A 127 -8.00 1.73 -15.08
CA ILE A 127 -8.78 0.96 -16.06
C ILE A 127 -9.61 1.92 -16.92
N ASP A 128 -10.40 2.80 -16.31
CA ASP A 128 -11.22 3.79 -17.02
C ASP A 128 -10.35 4.65 -17.95
N ARG A 129 -9.24 5.18 -17.43
CA ARG A 129 -8.35 6.03 -18.23
C ARG A 129 -7.70 5.30 -19.41
N LEU A 130 -7.32 4.03 -19.24
CA LEU A 130 -6.67 3.23 -20.29
C LEU A 130 -7.65 2.70 -21.34
N PHE A 131 -8.83 2.23 -20.91
CA PHE A 131 -9.77 1.51 -21.77
C PHE A 131 -10.94 2.39 -22.25
N LEU A 132 -11.39 3.36 -21.46
CA LEU A 132 -12.62 4.12 -21.75
C LEU A 132 -12.38 5.51 -22.38
N GLN A 133 -11.12 5.93 -22.59
CA GLN A 133 -10.73 7.19 -23.25
C GLN A 133 -11.72 8.37 -23.07
N GLY A 134 -12.09 8.67 -21.81
CA GLY A 134 -12.85 9.88 -21.47
C GLY A 134 -14.37 9.81 -21.62
N GLY A 135 -15.05 8.79 -21.07
CA GLY A 135 -16.51 8.79 -20.95
C GLY A 135 -17.03 9.96 -20.09
N TRP A 136 -16.31 10.32 -19.03
CA TRP A 136 -16.68 11.44 -18.15
C TRP A 136 -16.21 12.82 -18.65
N SER A 137 -15.11 12.88 -19.40
CA SER A 137 -14.58 14.14 -19.94
C SER A 137 -15.25 14.59 -21.25
N ARG A 138 -16.16 13.79 -21.82
CA ARG A 138 -16.98 14.17 -22.98
C ARG A 138 -18.41 14.58 -22.62
N LEU A 139 -18.81 14.43 -21.36
CA LEU A 139 -20.18 14.69 -20.88
C LEU A 139 -20.27 15.91 -19.93
N LEU A 140 -19.16 16.61 -19.70
CA LEU A 140 -19.05 17.94 -19.08
C LEU A 140 -18.33 18.86 -20.06
#